data_AF-A0AA87IZ29-F1
#
_entry.id   AF-A0AA87IZ29-F1
#
_cell.length_a   1.000
_cell.length_b   1.000
_cell.length_c   1.000
_cell.angle_alpha   90.00
_cell.angle_beta   90.00
_cell.angle_gamma   90.00
#
_symmetry.space_group_name_H-M   'P 1'
#
loop_
_entity.id
_entity.type
_entity.pdbx_description
1 polymer ?
#
loop_
_entity_poly.entity_id
_entity_poly.type
_entity_poly.pdbx_seq_one_letter_code
_entity_poly.pdbx_strand_id
1 'polypeptide(L)'
;MPVHVALLRAVNVGGTGTLPMAELKTLCEEIGFTDVKTYIQSGNVLFRSDEDEAAVRARLEEALARKMGKSPGVILRSRQALEAMAEGSPFPHAKPNYLLVVFLPEAAPADALDKLVAPGGEEVHVAAKEIYIHYPDGSGRSKLKLPALKLGTARNLNTVRKLAEMAREMEEA
;
A
#
# COMPACT_ATOMS: atom_id res chain seq x y z
N MET A 1 -2.28 -21.95 -5.68
CA MET A 1 -2.74 -20.57 -5.56
C MET A 1 -1.66 -19.67 -4.97
N PRO A 2 -1.11 -18.72 -5.75
CA PRO A 2 -0.25 -17.66 -5.22
C PRO A 2 -0.95 -16.80 -4.16
N VAL A 3 -0.15 -16.20 -3.29
CA VAL A 3 -0.61 -15.22 -2.30
C VAL A 3 -0.48 -13.82 -2.90
N HIS A 4 -1.56 -13.05 -2.84
CA HIS A 4 -1.62 -11.66 -3.27
C HIS A 4 -1.71 -10.74 -2.05
N VAL A 5 -0.97 -9.63 -2.07
CA VAL A 5 -1.11 -8.54 -1.08
C VAL A 5 -1.67 -7.31 -1.77
N ALA A 6 -2.91 -6.95 -1.45
CA ALA A 6 -3.60 -5.78 -1.99
C ALA A 6 -3.61 -4.62 -0.99
N LEU A 7 -3.17 -3.47 -1.47
CA LEU A 7 -3.11 -2.19 -0.78
C LEU A 7 -4.15 -1.25 -1.37
N LEU A 8 -5.21 -0.97 -0.61
CA LEU A 8 -6.24 -0.05 -1.03
C LEU A 8 -5.76 1.40 -0.86
N ARG A 9 -6.12 2.25 -1.81
CA ARG A 9 -5.87 3.69 -1.77
C ARG A 9 -7.06 4.42 -1.14
N ALA A 10 -6.75 5.38 -0.26
CA ALA A 10 -7.71 6.34 0.29
C ALA A 10 -8.95 5.67 0.93
N VAL A 11 -8.71 4.68 1.79
CA VAL A 11 -9.74 4.02 2.60
C VAL A 11 -9.61 4.46 4.05
N ASN A 12 -10.75 4.69 4.72
CA ASN A 12 -10.82 5.13 6.12
C ASN A 12 -10.03 6.42 6.42
N VAL A 13 -9.97 7.33 5.46
CA VAL A 13 -9.41 8.68 5.62
C VAL A 13 -10.52 9.73 5.43
N GLY A 14 -10.30 10.96 5.90
CA GLY A 14 -11.34 12.01 5.90
C GLY A 14 -12.02 12.18 4.54
N GLY A 15 -13.35 12.15 4.52
CA GLY A 15 -14.15 12.33 3.30
C GLY A 15 -14.22 11.11 2.37
N THR A 16 -13.59 9.98 2.70
CA THR A 16 -13.61 8.80 1.82
C THR A 16 -14.66 7.75 2.18
N GLY A 17 -15.43 7.95 3.24
CA GLY A 17 -16.30 6.92 3.80
C GLY A 17 -15.53 5.86 4.58
N THR A 18 -16.28 5.01 5.29
CA THR A 18 -15.75 3.94 6.14
C THR A 18 -15.89 2.60 5.43
N LEU A 19 -14.83 1.82 5.41
CA LEU A 19 -14.83 0.39 5.03
C LEU A 19 -14.33 -0.40 6.23
N PRO A 20 -15.22 -1.08 6.97
CA PRO A 20 -14.81 -2.02 8.01
C PRO A 20 -13.99 -3.15 7.39
N MET A 21 -12.88 -3.53 8.04
CA MET A 21 -12.00 -4.59 7.51
C MET A 21 -12.65 -5.97 7.48
N ALA A 22 -13.65 -6.21 8.34
CA ALA A 22 -14.48 -7.41 8.26
C ALA A 22 -15.30 -7.44 6.97
N GLU A 23 -15.87 -6.30 6.55
CA GLU A 23 -16.60 -6.21 5.28
C GLU A 23 -15.67 -6.33 4.08
N LEU A 24 -14.45 -5.77 4.15
CA LEU A 24 -13.45 -6.00 3.11
C LEU A 24 -13.10 -7.48 2.98
N LYS A 25 -12.93 -8.18 4.11
CA LYS A 25 -12.68 -9.62 4.12
C LYS A 25 -13.83 -10.38 3.45
N THR A 26 -15.06 -10.15 3.91
CA THR A 26 -16.25 -10.81 3.34
C THR A 26 -16.40 -10.53 1.85
N LEU A 27 -16.17 -9.29 1.40
CA LEU A 27 -16.21 -8.94 -0.02
C LEU A 27 -15.21 -9.76 -0.85
N CYS A 28 -13.99 -9.96 -0.34
CA CYS A 28 -12.97 -10.77 -1.02
C CYS A 28 -13.38 -12.25 -1.10
N GLU A 29 -13.98 -12.79 -0.02
CA GLU A 29 -14.50 -14.16 0.01
C GLU A 29 -15.68 -14.34 -0.96
N GLU A 30 -16.59 -13.35 -1.06
CA GLU A 30 -17.73 -13.36 -1.98
C GLU A 30 -17.31 -13.35 -3.46
N ILE A 31 -16.20 -12.68 -3.78
CA ILE A 31 -15.59 -12.75 -5.12
C ILE A 31 -14.68 -13.99 -5.27
N GLY A 32 -14.75 -14.97 -4.38
CA GLY A 32 -14.10 -16.27 -4.55
C GLY A 32 -12.61 -16.29 -4.25
N PHE A 33 -12.05 -15.26 -3.61
CA PHE A 33 -10.71 -15.36 -3.04
C PHE A 33 -10.75 -16.20 -1.76
N THR A 34 -9.63 -16.85 -1.45
CA THR A 34 -9.53 -17.80 -0.34
C THR A 34 -8.46 -17.39 0.65
N ASP A 35 -8.48 -17.95 1.86
CA ASP A 35 -7.52 -17.64 2.95
C ASP A 35 -7.38 -16.12 3.18
N VAL A 36 -8.51 -15.41 3.21
CA VAL A 36 -8.53 -13.94 3.26
C VAL A 36 -8.17 -13.45 4.66
N LYS A 37 -7.13 -12.62 4.73
CA LYS A 37 -6.66 -11.94 5.95
C LYS A 37 -6.60 -10.44 5.72
N THR A 38 -6.96 -9.64 6.71
CA THR A 38 -6.77 -8.19 6.67
C THR A 38 -5.77 -7.77 7.74
N TYR A 39 -5.09 -6.64 7.50
CA TYR A 39 -4.14 -6.07 8.46
C TYR A 39 -4.46 -4.60 8.70
N ILE A 40 -4.76 -4.26 9.96
CA ILE A 40 -5.13 -2.92 10.45
C ILE A 40 -6.21 -2.23 9.60
N GLN A 41 -6.55 -0.97 9.90
CA GLN A 41 -7.69 -0.29 9.27
C GLN A 41 -7.32 0.53 8.02
N SER A 42 -6.09 0.42 7.52
CA SER A 42 -5.61 1.22 6.37
C SER A 42 -5.85 0.59 5.00
N GLY A 43 -6.66 -0.47 4.92
CA GLY A 43 -6.99 -1.14 3.67
C GLY A 43 -5.85 -2.02 3.16
N ASN A 44 -5.49 -3.03 3.96
CA ASN A 44 -4.55 -4.09 3.56
C ASN A 44 -5.28 -5.42 3.61
N VAL A 45 -5.24 -6.17 2.52
CA VAL A 45 -5.82 -7.50 2.44
C VAL A 45 -4.87 -8.46 1.73
N LEU A 46 -4.73 -9.64 2.29
CA LEU A 46 -3.97 -10.75 1.75
C LEU A 46 -4.94 -11.90 1.48
N PHE A 47 -4.74 -12.61 0.38
CA PHE A 47 -5.60 -13.72 -0.02
C PHE A 47 -4.90 -14.59 -1.05
N ARG A 48 -5.47 -15.75 -1.32
CA ARG A 48 -5.06 -16.67 -2.37
C ARG A 48 -6.04 -16.64 -3.55
N SER A 49 -5.49 -16.61 -4.76
CA SER A 49 -6.22 -16.77 -6.03
C SER A 49 -5.30 -17.44 -7.05
N ASP A 50 -5.84 -18.14 -8.05
CA ASP A 50 -5.08 -18.63 -9.22
C ASP A 50 -5.11 -17.65 -10.40
N GLU A 51 -5.80 -16.52 -10.25
CA GLU A 51 -5.88 -15.47 -11.26
C GLU A 51 -4.60 -14.62 -11.32
N ASP A 52 -4.36 -14.02 -12.49
CA ASP A 52 -3.27 -13.06 -12.65
C ASP A 52 -3.54 -11.73 -11.91
N GLU A 53 -2.47 -10.96 -11.71
CA GLU A 53 -2.53 -9.69 -10.97
C GLU A 53 -3.53 -8.69 -11.58
N ALA A 54 -3.68 -8.65 -12.90
CA ALA A 54 -4.57 -7.71 -13.57
C ALA A 54 -6.03 -8.09 -13.36
N ALA A 55 -6.36 -9.37 -13.46
CA ALA A 55 -7.70 -9.91 -13.16
C ALA A 55 -8.06 -9.71 -11.69
N VAL A 56 -7.17 -10.06 -10.76
CA VAL A 56 -7.36 -9.85 -9.32
C VAL A 56 -7.64 -8.38 -9.00
N ARG A 57 -6.84 -7.46 -9.55
CA ARG A 57 -7.02 -6.02 -9.38
C ARG A 57 -8.39 -5.57 -9.88
N ALA A 58 -8.75 -5.95 -11.11
CA ALA A 58 -10.01 -5.54 -11.73
C ALA A 58 -11.23 -6.03 -10.92
N ARG A 59 -11.21 -7.28 -10.45
CA ARG A 59 -12.31 -7.85 -9.65
C ARG A 59 -12.46 -7.14 -8.30
N LEU A 60 -11.35 -6.82 -7.63
CA LEU A 60 -11.39 -6.04 -6.39
C LEU A 60 -11.92 -4.63 -6.62
N GLU A 61 -11.41 -3.92 -7.63
CA GLU A 61 -11.83 -2.56 -7.95
C GLU A 61 -13.32 -2.48 -8.29
N GLU A 62 -13.84 -3.45 -9.02
CA GLU A 62 -15.25 -3.55 -9.38
C GLU A 62 -16.13 -3.87 -8.16
N ALA A 63 -15.72 -4.83 -7.32
CA ALA A 63 -16.43 -5.19 -6.09
C ALA A 63 -16.48 -4.02 -5.09
N LEU A 64 -15.35 -3.33 -4.92
CA LEU A 64 -15.25 -2.16 -4.05
C LEU A 64 -16.05 -0.99 -4.61
N ALA A 65 -16.10 -0.80 -5.93
CA ALA A 65 -16.95 0.21 -6.56
C ALA A 65 -18.43 -0.02 -6.26
N ARG A 66 -18.92 -1.26 -6.40
CA ARG A 66 -20.29 -1.63 -6.05
C ARG A 66 -20.60 -1.39 -4.58
N LYS A 67 -19.67 -1.74 -3.68
CA LYS A 67 -19.84 -1.63 -2.23
C LYS A 67 -19.78 -0.19 -1.70
N MET A 68 -18.86 0.61 -2.22
CA MET A 68 -18.53 1.95 -1.69
C MET A 68 -19.10 3.09 -2.53
N GLY A 69 -19.72 2.80 -3.68
CA GLY A 69 -20.17 3.82 -4.65
C GLY A 69 -19.03 4.51 -5.40
N LYS A 70 -17.78 4.04 -5.23
CA LYS A 70 -16.57 4.53 -5.89
C LYS A 70 -15.50 3.45 -5.86
N SER A 71 -14.65 3.42 -6.87
CA SER A 71 -13.53 2.47 -6.91
C SER A 71 -12.31 3.07 -6.21
N PRO A 72 -11.91 2.59 -5.02
CA PRO A 72 -10.59 2.90 -4.50
C PRO A 72 -9.54 2.24 -5.41
N GLY A 73 -8.42 2.93 -5.65
CA GLY A 73 -7.33 2.31 -6.42
C GLY A 73 -6.76 1.12 -5.64
N VAL A 74 -6.50 0.02 -6.34
CA VAL A 74 -5.93 -1.20 -5.76
C VAL A 74 -4.51 -1.38 -6.28
N ILE A 75 -3.54 -1.49 -5.37
CA ILE A 75 -2.14 -1.78 -5.70
C ILE A 75 -1.77 -3.15 -5.16
N LEU A 76 -1.27 -4.03 -6.04
CA LEU A 76 -0.80 -5.36 -5.68
C LEU A 76 0.72 -5.38 -5.55
N ARG A 77 1.22 -6.15 -4.58
CA ARG A 77 2.64 -6.48 -4.41
C ARG A 77 2.80 -7.94 -4.01
N SER A 78 3.85 -8.57 -4.51
CA SER A 78 4.27 -9.90 -4.05
C SER A 78 4.98 -9.81 -2.71
N ARG A 79 5.06 -10.93 -1.98
CA ARG A 79 5.89 -11.05 -0.77
C ARG A 79 7.33 -10.59 -1.03
N GLN A 80 7.94 -11.11 -2.10
CA GLN A 80 9.34 -10.83 -2.44
C GLN A 80 9.58 -9.33 -2.68
N ALA A 81 8.63 -8.64 -3.34
CA ALA A 81 8.71 -7.19 -3.52
C ALA A 81 8.65 -6.46 -2.17
N LEU A 82 7.74 -6.85 -1.27
CA LEU A 82 7.64 -6.24 0.06
C LEU A 82 8.90 -6.46 0.92
N GLU A 83 9.50 -7.66 0.86
CA GLU A 83 10.77 -7.96 1.52
C GLU A 83 11.91 -7.10 0.97
N ALA A 84 12.08 -7.08 -0.35
CA ALA A 84 13.11 -6.27 -1.01
C ALA A 84 12.94 -4.78 -0.70
N MET A 85 11.71 -4.29 -0.65
CA MET A 85 11.42 -2.90 -0.27
C MET A 85 11.78 -2.60 1.20
N ALA A 86 11.57 -3.56 2.10
CA ALA A 86 11.85 -3.40 3.51
C ALA A 86 13.35 -3.46 3.83
N GLU A 87 14.09 -4.29 3.10
CA GLU A 87 15.55 -4.46 3.20
C GLU A 87 16.31 -3.33 2.47
N GLY A 88 15.83 -2.94 1.29
CA GLY A 88 16.40 -1.88 0.45
C GLY A 88 16.02 -0.46 0.86
N SER A 89 15.51 -0.25 2.07
CA SER A 89 15.12 1.07 2.57
C SER A 89 16.32 2.04 2.58
N PRO A 90 16.24 3.21 1.90
CA PRO A 90 17.38 4.12 1.74
C PRO A 90 17.75 4.93 2.98
N PHE A 91 16.95 4.85 4.06
CA PHE A 91 17.12 5.64 5.28
C PHE A 91 17.33 4.73 6.51
N PRO A 92 18.53 4.14 6.71
CA PRO A 92 18.78 3.20 7.80
C PRO A 92 18.69 3.85 9.20
N HIS A 93 18.85 5.17 9.30
CA HIS A 93 18.70 5.94 10.53
C HIS A 93 17.23 6.23 10.90
N ALA A 94 16.31 6.12 9.95
CA ALA A 94 14.91 6.48 10.17
C ALA A 94 14.20 5.47 11.08
N LYS A 95 13.38 5.97 12.02
CA LYS A 95 12.48 5.09 12.77
C LYS A 95 11.44 4.50 11.81
N PRO A 96 11.20 3.17 11.81
CA PRO A 96 10.31 2.52 10.83
C PRO A 96 8.87 3.06 10.76
N ASN A 97 8.35 3.60 11.86
CA ASN A 97 7.02 4.21 11.90
C ASN A 97 6.98 5.64 11.32
N TYR A 98 8.14 6.29 11.16
CA TYR A 98 8.31 7.63 10.58
C TYR A 98 8.82 7.59 9.13
N LEU A 99 9.13 6.40 8.63
CA LEU A 99 9.45 6.15 7.23
C LEU A 99 8.22 5.60 6.53
N LEU A 100 7.64 6.40 5.62
CA LEU A 100 6.58 5.96 4.73
C LEU A 100 7.16 5.47 3.41
N VAL A 101 6.54 4.42 2.88
CA VAL A 101 6.72 3.93 1.53
C VAL A 101 5.42 4.15 0.78
N VAL A 102 5.48 4.95 -0.28
CA VAL A 102 4.35 5.23 -1.15
C VAL A 102 4.45 4.29 -2.35
N PHE A 103 3.49 3.39 -2.45
CA PHE A 103 3.35 2.44 -3.53
C PHE A 103 2.65 3.13 -4.68
N LEU A 104 3.25 3.07 -5.87
CA LEU A 104 2.68 3.59 -7.11
C LEU A 104 2.14 2.44 -7.96
N PRO A 105 1.09 2.69 -8.77
CA PRO A 105 0.60 1.70 -9.74
C PRO A 105 1.64 1.43 -10.83
N GLU A 106 2.33 2.48 -11.29
CA GLU A 106 3.37 2.44 -12.30
C GLU A 106 4.67 3.08 -11.79
N ALA A 107 5.74 2.95 -12.57
CA ALA A 107 7.00 3.60 -12.23
C ALA A 107 6.81 5.12 -12.08
N ALA A 108 7.46 5.70 -11.07
CA ALA A 108 7.49 7.14 -10.90
C ALA A 108 8.09 7.80 -12.15
N PRO A 109 7.51 8.92 -12.62
CA PRO A 109 8.09 9.61 -13.76
C PRO A 109 9.47 10.19 -13.38
N ALA A 110 10.32 10.39 -14.39
CA ALA A 110 11.69 10.86 -14.16
C ALA A 110 11.75 12.24 -13.45
N ASP A 111 10.71 13.06 -13.64
CA ASP A 111 10.51 14.39 -13.05
C ASP A 111 9.74 14.35 -11.72
N ALA A 112 9.59 13.18 -11.08
CA ALA A 112 8.75 13.00 -9.90
C ALA A 112 9.09 13.97 -8.75
N LEU A 113 10.34 14.41 -8.66
CA LEU A 113 10.85 15.29 -7.60
C LEU A 113 10.90 16.77 -7.98
N ASP A 114 10.60 17.17 -9.23
CA ASP A 114 10.76 18.54 -9.72
C ASP A 114 9.96 19.58 -8.90
N LYS A 115 8.84 19.13 -8.31
CA LYS A 115 7.94 19.96 -7.51
C LYS A 115 7.99 19.62 -6.01
N LEU A 116 9.09 19.01 -5.56
CA LEU A 116 9.30 18.69 -4.15
C LEU A 116 9.44 19.96 -3.32
N VAL A 117 8.65 20.04 -2.26
CA VAL A 117 8.80 21.01 -1.17
C VAL A 117 8.91 20.20 0.12
N ALA A 118 10.02 20.31 0.84
CA ALA A 118 10.31 19.55 2.07
C ALA A 118 10.99 20.44 3.13
N PRO A 119 10.24 21.36 3.76
CA PRO A 119 10.81 22.40 4.62
C PRO A 119 11.13 21.92 6.05
N GLY A 120 10.67 20.73 6.44
CA GLY A 120 10.78 20.16 7.78
C GLY A 120 11.89 19.13 7.93
N GLY A 121 12.87 19.13 7.01
CA GLY A 121 13.94 18.13 6.98
C GLY A 121 13.47 16.75 6.51
N GLU A 122 12.33 16.67 5.82
CA GLU A 122 11.88 15.42 5.21
C GLU A 122 12.84 14.99 4.10
N GLU A 123 13.17 13.70 4.07
CA GLU A 123 14.04 13.11 3.04
C GLU A 123 13.18 12.27 2.08
N VAL A 124 13.40 12.40 0.77
CA VAL A 124 12.61 11.69 -0.26
C VAL A 124 13.54 10.93 -1.18
N HIS A 125 13.20 9.68 -1.46
CA HIS A 125 13.92 8.84 -2.42
C HIS A 125 12.92 8.10 -3.32
N VAL A 126 13.14 8.17 -4.64
CA VAL A 126 12.31 7.47 -5.64
C VAL A 126 13.02 6.19 -6.04
N ALA A 127 12.31 5.06 -5.96
CA ALA A 127 12.79 3.75 -6.35
C ALA A 127 11.74 3.06 -7.24
N ALA A 128 11.91 3.11 -8.56
CA ALA A 128 11.00 2.50 -9.54
C ALA A 128 9.50 2.78 -9.26
N LYS A 129 8.76 1.85 -8.63
CA LYS A 129 7.32 1.97 -8.33
C LYS A 129 7.04 2.44 -6.89
N GLU A 130 8.06 2.92 -6.19
CA GLU A 130 8.03 3.26 -4.78
C GLU A 130 8.63 4.66 -4.56
N ILE A 131 8.06 5.41 -3.62
CA ILE A 131 8.67 6.63 -3.09
C ILE A 131 8.81 6.47 -1.58
N TYR A 132 10.04 6.47 -1.09
CA TYR A 132 10.38 6.47 0.32
C TYR A 132 10.40 7.91 0.82
N ILE A 133 9.75 8.15 1.96
CA ILE A 133 9.74 9.45 2.62
C ILE A 133 10.01 9.27 4.10
N HIS A 134 11.12 9.81 4.57
CA HIS A 134 11.42 9.93 5.98
C HIS A 134 10.84 11.25 6.52
N TYR A 135 9.98 11.14 7.53
CA TYR A 135 9.39 12.28 8.25
C TYR A 135 9.98 12.36 9.66
N PRO A 136 11.03 13.17 9.90
CA PRO A 136 11.73 13.18 11.18
C PRO A 136 10.83 13.51 12.38
N ASP A 137 9.84 14.38 12.17
CA ASP A 137 8.85 14.79 13.19
C ASP A 137 7.45 14.15 13.01
N GLY A 138 7.37 13.12 12.16
CA GLY A 138 6.12 12.42 11.82
C GLY A 138 5.31 13.09 10.69
N SER A 139 4.65 12.25 9.88
CA SER A 139 3.94 12.69 8.67
C SER A 139 2.78 13.64 8.91
N GLY A 140 2.11 13.55 10.07
CA GLY A 140 0.98 14.42 10.42
C GLY A 140 1.34 15.89 10.66
N ARG A 141 2.62 16.21 10.89
CA ARG A 141 3.11 17.60 11.10
C ARG A 141 3.84 18.16 9.87
N SER A 142 4.12 17.30 8.89
CA SER A 142 4.88 17.66 7.71
C SER A 142 4.13 18.66 6.83
N LYS A 143 4.91 19.57 6.24
CA LYS A 143 4.42 20.49 5.19
C LYS A 143 4.92 20.07 3.81
N LEU A 144 5.40 18.82 3.69
CA LEU A 144 5.92 18.29 2.45
C LEU A 144 4.84 18.32 1.36
N LYS A 145 5.21 18.81 0.18
CA LYS A 145 4.38 18.74 -1.02
C LYS A 145 5.14 17.99 -2.10
N LEU A 146 4.50 16.96 -2.62
CA LEU A 146 5.03 16.19 -3.73
C LEU A 146 3.85 15.67 -4.58
N PRO A 147 3.60 16.24 -5.77
CA PRO A 147 2.44 15.88 -6.59
C PRO A 147 2.37 14.38 -6.94
N ALA A 148 3.51 13.72 -7.10
CA ALA A 148 3.60 12.29 -7.42
C ALA A 148 2.88 11.39 -6.39
N LEU A 149 2.74 11.83 -5.13
CA LEU A 149 2.11 11.06 -4.06
C LEU A 149 0.61 10.84 -4.27
N LYS A 150 -0.06 11.70 -5.07
CA LYS A 150 -1.49 11.57 -5.35
C LYS A 150 -1.87 10.27 -6.08
N LEU A 151 -0.89 9.71 -6.80
CA LEU A 151 -1.05 8.49 -7.58
C LEU A 151 -0.99 7.22 -6.71
N GLY A 152 -0.36 7.31 -5.53
CA GLY A 152 -0.03 6.15 -4.72
C GLY A 152 -0.86 5.96 -3.46
N THR A 153 -0.51 4.91 -2.72
CA THR A 153 -0.99 4.63 -1.35
C THR A 153 0.21 4.47 -0.43
N ALA A 154 0.17 5.02 0.79
CA ALA A 154 1.31 5.03 1.70
C ALA A 154 1.16 4.04 2.84
N ARG A 155 2.24 3.33 3.19
CA ARG A 155 2.35 2.53 4.42
C ARG A 155 3.68 2.83 5.11
N ASN A 156 3.72 2.77 6.43
CA ASN A 156 5.01 2.87 7.13
C ASN A 156 5.80 1.57 7.01
N LEU A 157 7.11 1.62 7.24
CA LEU A 157 7.99 0.47 7.08
C LEU A 157 7.61 -0.71 8.00
N ASN A 158 7.06 -0.43 9.19
CA ASN A 158 6.51 -1.49 10.06
C ASN A 158 5.38 -2.27 9.39
N THR A 159 4.48 -1.57 8.70
CA THR A 159 3.38 -2.20 7.97
C THR A 159 3.91 -3.00 6.78
N VAL A 160 4.88 -2.47 6.02
CA VAL A 160 5.50 -3.21 4.90
C VAL A 160 6.11 -4.52 5.39
N ARG A 161 6.88 -4.48 6.49
CA ARG A 161 7.48 -5.66 7.11
C ARG A 161 6.44 -6.67 7.59
N LYS A 162 5.36 -6.20 8.23
CA LYS A 162 4.32 -7.10 8.72
C LYS A 162 3.53 -7.76 7.59
N LEU A 163 3.28 -7.04 6.50
CA LEU A 163 2.63 -7.62 5.32
C LEU A 163 3.52 -8.67 4.63
N ALA A 164 4.83 -8.43 4.54
CA ALA A 164 5.78 -9.43 4.05
C ALA A 164 5.77 -10.70 4.92
N GLU A 165 5.84 -10.53 6.24
CA GLU A 165 5.77 -11.65 7.21
C GLU A 165 4.46 -12.46 7.07
N MET A 166 3.31 -11.79 7.05
CA MET A 166 2.01 -12.46 6.89
C MET A 166 1.90 -13.18 5.55
N ALA A 167 2.42 -12.60 4.47
CA ALA A 167 2.43 -13.24 3.16
C ALA A 167 3.32 -14.50 3.17
N ARG A 168 4.48 -14.46 3.85
CA ARG A 168 5.37 -15.62 4.02
C ARG A 168 4.67 -16.75 4.77
N GLU A 169 4.05 -16.43 5.91
CA GLU A 169 3.29 -17.42 6.70
C GLU A 169 2.16 -18.05 5.87
N MET A 170 1.52 -17.28 4.98
CA MET A 170 0.51 -17.82 4.07
C MET A 170 1.13 -18.68 2.97
N GLU A 171 2.30 -18.34 2.42
CA GLU A 171 2.95 -19.17 1.39
C GLU A 171 3.48 -20.50 1.95
N GLU A 172 3.84 -20.55 3.23
CA GLU A 172 4.41 -21.72 3.91
C GLU A 172 3.36 -22.66 4.54
N ALA A 173 2.10 -22.21 4.65
CA ALA A 173 0.97 -22.99 5.17
C ALA A 173 0.28 -23.81 4.07
#